data_AF-A0A0B2S7C7-F1
#
_entry.id   AF-A0A0B2S7C7-F1
#
_cell.length_a   1.000
_cell.length_b   1.000
_cell.length_c   1.000
_cell.angle_alpha   90.00
_cell.angle_beta   90.00
_cell.angle_gamma   90.00
#
_symmetry.space_group_name_H-M   'P 1'
#
loop_
_entity.id
_entity.type
_entity.pdbx_description
1 polymer ?
#
loop_
_entity_poly.entity_id
_entity_poly.type
_entity_poly.pdbx_seq_one_letter_code
_entity_poly.pdbx_strand_id
1 'polypeptide(L)'
;MRLNVDGSSLRNPSPLGYRGFIRNSLGEWITGFSGFCGIATNLYVELFAILQGLKIAWESSCHDIICESNSTLALSKLTQGNVLFHPYVVVINQVKSYMSCAWNLKFIHILKEGNNYANELVKM
;
A
#
# COMPACT_ATOMS: atom_id res chain seq x y z
N MET A 1 -2.47 -0.77 -14.70
CA MET A 1 -3.45 -0.57 -13.60
C MET A 1 -2.81 0.25 -12.49
N ARG A 2 -3.61 0.86 -11.62
CA ARG A 2 -3.09 1.60 -10.44
C ARG A 2 -3.65 1.00 -9.15
N LEU A 3 -2.76 0.73 -8.21
CA LEU A 3 -3.08 0.36 -6.83
C LEU A 3 -2.80 1.58 -5.95
N ASN A 4 -3.84 2.11 -5.33
CA ASN A 4 -3.74 3.20 -4.38
C ASN A 4 -3.82 2.63 -2.97
N VAL A 5 -2.85 2.97 -2.12
CA VAL A 5 -2.82 2.55 -0.72
C VAL A 5 -2.77 3.75 0.22
N ASP A 6 -3.44 3.61 1.35
CA ASP A 6 -3.43 4.59 2.43
C ASP A 6 -3.56 3.87 3.78
N GLY A 7 -2.50 3.93 4.56
CA GLY A 7 -2.47 3.57 5.97
C GLY A 7 -2.80 4.80 6.80
N SER A 8 -4.05 4.89 7.26
CA SER A 8 -4.50 6.05 8.02
C SER A 8 -4.62 5.74 9.52
N SER A 9 -4.22 6.72 10.32
CA SER A 9 -4.55 6.80 11.75
C SER A 9 -5.64 7.85 11.93
N LEU A 10 -6.75 7.50 12.60
CA LEU A 10 -7.85 8.44 12.84
C LEU A 10 -7.50 9.47 13.93
N ARG A 11 -6.56 9.14 14.83
CA ARG A 11 -5.95 9.98 15.90
C ARG A 11 -4.78 9.21 16.56
N ASN A 12 -4.02 9.84 17.46
CA ASN A 12 -2.96 9.17 18.22
C ASN A 12 -3.27 9.26 19.73
N PRO A 13 -3.48 8.14 20.46
CA PRO A 13 -3.59 6.77 19.97
C PRO A 13 -5.00 6.49 19.40
N SER A 14 -5.09 5.83 18.24
CA SER A 14 -6.37 5.34 17.68
C SER A 14 -6.19 3.98 17.03
N PRO A 15 -7.29 3.24 16.81
CA PRO A 15 -7.28 2.02 16.03
C PRO A 15 -6.65 2.29 14.65
N LEU A 16 -5.56 1.59 14.30
CA LEU A 16 -4.93 1.73 12.99
C LEU A 16 -5.50 0.71 12.01
N GLY A 17 -5.95 1.21 10.87
CA GLY A 17 -6.45 0.41 9.76
C GLY A 17 -5.73 0.76 8.48
N TYR A 18 -5.71 -0.19 7.56
CA TYR A 18 -5.23 0.03 6.19
C TYR A 18 -6.42 0.05 5.26
N ARG A 19 -6.25 0.74 4.13
CA ARG A 19 -7.18 0.69 3.01
C ARG A 19 -6.45 0.90 1.70
N GLY A 20 -7.11 0.51 0.63
CA GLY A 20 -6.64 0.77 -0.71
C GLY A 20 -7.66 0.33 -1.74
N PHE A 21 -7.36 0.64 -2.99
CA PHE A 21 -8.19 0.23 -4.11
C PHE A 21 -7.35 0.08 -5.36
N ILE A 22 -7.87 -0.68 -6.32
CA ILE A 22 -7.29 -0.87 -7.63
C ILE A 22 -8.22 -0.23 -8.66
N ARG A 23 -7.63 0.50 -9.61
CA ARG A 23 -8.32 1.10 -10.75
C ARG A 23 -7.64 0.74 -12.06
N ASN A 24 -8.43 0.69 -13.13
CA ASN A 24 -7.91 0.42 -14.47
C ASN A 24 -7.22 1.66 -15.07
N SER A 25 -6.74 1.54 -16.32
CA SER A 25 -6.07 2.63 -17.04
C SER A 25 -7.00 3.81 -17.37
N LEU A 26 -8.31 3.57 -17.46
CA LEU A 26 -9.34 4.59 -17.65
C LEU A 26 -9.72 5.31 -16.35
N GLY A 27 -9.17 4.87 -15.22
CA GLY A 27 -9.47 5.40 -13.89
C GLY A 27 -10.70 4.78 -13.24
N GLU A 28 -11.32 3.78 -13.87
CA GLU A 28 -12.49 3.09 -13.33
C GLU A 28 -12.08 2.19 -12.16
N TRP A 29 -12.88 2.22 -11.10
CA TRP A 29 -12.68 1.38 -9.92
C TRP A 29 -12.91 -0.10 -10.26
N ILE A 30 -11.95 -0.95 -9.90
CA ILE A 30 -12.05 -2.41 -10.07
C ILE A 30 -12.45 -3.06 -8.74
N THR A 31 -11.70 -2.77 -7.68
CA THR A 31 -11.91 -3.36 -6.36
C THR A 31 -11.29 -2.51 -5.27
N GLY A 32 -11.78 -2.66 -4.04
CA GLY A 32 -11.33 -1.97 -2.84
C GLY A 32 -11.05 -2.96 -1.72
N PHE A 33 -10.17 -2.59 -0.81
CA PHE A 33 -9.86 -3.37 0.38
C PHE A 33 -9.64 -2.47 1.58
N SER A 34 -9.98 -2.99 2.75
CA SER A 34 -9.66 -2.36 4.03
C SER A 34 -9.55 -3.42 5.11
N GLY A 35 -8.90 -3.07 6.21
CA GLY A 35 -8.79 -3.95 7.36
C GLY A 35 -8.17 -3.27 8.55
N PHE A 36 -8.22 -3.97 9.68
CA PHE A 36 -7.75 -3.48 10.96
C PHE A 36 -6.39 -4.10 11.33
N CYS A 37 -5.44 -3.26 11.77
CA CYS A 37 -4.10 -3.67 12.19
C CYS A 37 -3.88 -3.57 13.71
N GLY A 38 -4.92 -3.32 14.51
CA GLY A 38 -4.74 -3.19 15.95
C GLY A 38 -4.02 -1.89 16.32
N ILE A 39 -3.15 -2.01 17.33
CA ILE A 39 -2.19 -0.98 17.70
C ILE A 39 -0.91 -1.24 16.91
N ALA A 40 -0.63 -0.38 15.95
CA ALA A 40 0.55 -0.47 15.09
C ALA A 40 1.20 0.92 14.92
N THR A 41 2.22 1.02 14.08
CA THR A 41 2.74 2.32 13.62
C THR A 41 2.22 2.64 12.23
N ASN A 42 2.16 3.91 11.85
CA ASN A 42 1.80 4.32 10.49
C ASN A 42 2.69 3.62 9.44
N LEU A 43 3.97 3.41 9.75
CA LEU A 43 4.89 2.68 8.86
C LEU A 43 4.45 1.24 8.65
N TYR A 44 4.12 0.53 9.73
CA TYR A 44 3.65 -0.86 9.64
C TYR A 44 2.37 -0.95 8.80
N VAL A 45 1.40 -0.07 9.09
CA VAL A 45 0.09 -0.08 8.43
C VAL A 45 0.21 0.19 6.94
N GLU A 46 1.05 1.16 6.55
CA GLU A 46 1.35 1.43 5.14
C GLU A 46 2.04 0.26 4.44
N LEU A 47 3.07 -0.33 5.05
CA LEU A 47 3.73 -1.50 4.50
C LEU A 47 2.77 -2.69 4.35
N PHE A 48 1.86 -2.85 5.31
CA PHE A 48 0.84 -3.89 5.27
C PHE A 48 -0.23 -3.59 4.20
N ALA A 49 -0.64 -2.33 4.03
CA ALA A 49 -1.54 -1.91 2.97
C ALA A 49 -0.97 -2.23 1.58
N ILE A 50 0.32 -1.94 1.37
CA ILE A 50 1.06 -2.30 0.15
C ILE A 50 1.01 -3.81 -0.06
N LEU A 51 1.34 -4.60 0.97
CA LEU A 51 1.33 -6.06 0.87
C LEU A 51 -0.04 -6.61 0.44
N GLN A 52 -1.11 -6.15 1.08
CA GLN A 52 -2.47 -6.61 0.76
C GLN A 52 -2.88 -6.19 -0.66
N GLY A 53 -2.58 -4.97 -1.06
CA GLY A 53 -2.86 -4.49 -2.40
C GLY A 53 -2.12 -5.27 -3.49
N LEU A 54 -0.83 -5.57 -3.27
CA LEU A 54 -0.04 -6.38 -4.20
C LEU A 54 -0.56 -7.81 -4.30
N LYS A 55 -0.95 -8.42 -3.17
CA LYS A 55 -1.56 -9.75 -3.15
C LYS A 55 -2.84 -9.79 -4.00
N ILE A 56 -3.75 -8.85 -3.76
CA ILE A 56 -5.03 -8.76 -4.51
C ILE A 56 -4.76 -8.55 -6.00
N ALA A 57 -3.83 -7.66 -6.35
CA ALA A 57 -3.46 -7.41 -7.73
C ALA A 57 -2.89 -8.66 -8.42
N TRP A 58 -1.99 -9.37 -7.74
CA TRP A 58 -1.40 -10.60 -8.23
C TRP A 58 -2.46 -11.69 -8.46
N GLU A 59 -3.32 -11.93 -7.47
CA GLU A 59 -4.43 -12.88 -7.57
C GLU A 59 -5.44 -12.51 -8.67
N SER A 60 -5.56 -11.21 -8.97
CA SER A 60 -6.40 -10.69 -10.06
C SER A 60 -5.69 -10.71 -11.43
N SER A 61 -4.54 -11.39 -11.56
CA SER A 61 -3.75 -11.49 -12.80
C SER A 61 -3.32 -10.13 -13.38
N CYS A 62 -3.11 -9.14 -12.52
CA CYS A 62 -2.77 -7.78 -12.92
C CYS A 62 -1.26 -7.62 -13.11
N HIS A 63 -0.73 -7.92 -14.30
CA HIS A 63 0.72 -7.97 -14.55
C HIS A 63 1.38 -6.60 -14.89
N ASP A 64 0.63 -5.50 -14.94
CA ASP A 64 1.18 -4.16 -15.12
C ASP A 64 0.54 -3.20 -14.13
N ILE A 65 1.29 -2.83 -13.10
CA ILE A 65 0.77 -2.15 -11.93
C ILE A 65 1.69 -1.04 -11.42
N ILE A 66 1.05 0.09 -11.13
CA ILE A 66 1.66 1.23 -10.46
C ILE A 66 1.06 1.29 -9.05
N CYS A 67 1.88 1.02 -8.03
CA CYS A 67 1.53 1.16 -6.62
C CYS A 67 1.79 2.59 -6.15
N GLU A 68 0.73 3.32 -5.83
CA GLU A 68 0.73 4.70 -5.36
C GLU A 68 0.55 4.73 -3.84
N SER A 69 1.56 5.18 -3.08
CA SER A 69 1.51 5.33 -1.61
C SER A 69 1.88 6.75 -1.19
N ASN A 70 1.24 7.24 -0.12
CA ASN A 70 1.57 8.53 0.49
C ASN A 70 2.73 8.46 1.50
N SER A 71 3.31 7.28 1.71
CA SER A 71 4.35 7.06 2.70
C SER A 71 5.72 6.93 2.07
N THR A 72 6.43 8.06 1.95
CA THR A 72 7.83 8.08 1.51
C THR A 72 8.69 7.15 2.36
N LEU A 73 8.37 7.06 3.67
CA LEU A 73 9.08 6.17 4.57
C LEU A 73 8.90 4.70 4.18
N ALA A 74 7.66 4.25 3.91
CA ALA A 74 7.40 2.89 3.47
C ALA A 74 8.12 2.57 2.16
N LEU A 75 7.99 3.46 1.15
CA LEU A 75 8.66 3.28 -0.14
C LEU A 75 10.18 3.23 -0.01
N SER A 76 10.78 4.08 0.82
CA SER A 76 12.23 4.06 1.07
C SER A 76 12.70 2.75 1.71
N LYS A 77 11.87 2.10 2.53
CA LYS A 77 12.21 0.81 3.16
C LYS A 77 12.15 -0.35 2.18
N LEU A 78 11.31 -0.26 1.15
CA LEU A 78 11.24 -1.25 0.09
C LEU A 78 12.46 -1.18 -0.85
N THR A 79 13.00 0.02 -1.07
CA THR A 79 14.18 0.23 -1.93
C THR A 79 15.52 0.03 -1.20
N GLN A 80 15.55 0.09 0.13
CA GLN A 80 16.76 -0.15 0.92
C GLN A 80 17.16 -1.65 0.92
N GLY A 81 18.46 -1.91 0.74
CA GLY A 81 19.01 -3.26 0.60
C GLY A 81 18.87 -4.11 1.87
N ASN A 82 19.44 -3.66 3.00
CA ASN A 82 19.48 -4.45 4.23
C ASN A 82 18.40 -4.01 5.23
N VAL A 83 17.51 -4.95 5.58
CA VAL A 83 16.44 -4.77 6.57
C VAL A 83 16.47 -5.84 7.67
N LEU A 84 17.57 -6.59 7.80
CA LEU A 84 17.70 -7.76 8.68
C LEU A 84 17.29 -7.50 10.15
N PHE A 85 17.52 -6.29 10.66
CA PHE A 85 17.20 -5.90 12.04
C PHE A 85 15.98 -4.98 12.15
N HIS A 86 15.23 -4.78 11.07
CA HIS A 86 14.04 -3.95 11.12
C HIS A 86 12.88 -4.70 11.80
N PRO A 87 12.13 -4.07 12.71
CA PRO A 87 11.01 -4.73 13.40
C PRO A 87 9.93 -5.26 12.44
N TYR A 88 9.86 -4.71 11.22
CA TYR A 88 8.91 -5.12 10.18
C TYR A 88 9.56 -5.91 9.03
N VAL A 89 10.72 -6.54 9.27
CA VAL A 89 11.46 -7.31 8.24
C VAL A 89 10.60 -8.34 7.51
N VAL A 90 9.68 -9.00 8.22
CA VAL A 90 8.79 -10.01 7.64
C VAL A 90 7.90 -9.41 6.55
N VAL A 91 7.18 -8.32 6.86
CA VAL A 91 6.27 -7.67 5.89
C VAL A 91 7.06 -7.07 4.72
N ILE A 92 8.24 -6.50 4.99
CA ILE A 92 9.11 -5.94 3.95
C ILE A 92 9.56 -7.05 2.99
N ASN A 93 9.98 -8.19 3.51
CA ASN A 93 10.43 -9.31 2.68
C ASN A 93 9.28 -9.92 1.87
N GLN A 94 8.06 -9.97 2.41
CA GLN A 94 6.88 -10.38 1.64
C GLN A 94 6.56 -9.41 0.52
N VAL A 95 6.63 -8.10 0.75
CA VAL A 95 6.49 -7.13 -0.34
C VAL A 95 7.59 -7.32 -1.39
N LYS A 96 8.85 -7.50 -0.95
CA LYS A 96 9.97 -7.76 -1.87
C LYS A 96 9.80 -9.05 -2.67
N SER A 97 9.21 -10.12 -2.12
CA SER A 97 8.94 -11.33 -2.91
C SER A 97 7.95 -11.05 -4.05
N TYR A 98 6.93 -10.21 -3.81
CA TYR A 98 6.05 -9.74 -4.90
C TYR A 98 6.80 -8.85 -5.90
N MET A 99 7.75 -8.03 -5.46
CA MET A 99 8.59 -7.24 -6.38
C MET A 99 9.43 -8.10 -7.32
N SER A 100 9.73 -9.34 -6.95
CA SER A 100 10.50 -10.30 -7.76
C SER A 100 9.62 -11.21 -8.64
N CYS A 101 8.30 -11.07 -8.60
CA CYS A 101 7.41 -11.82 -9.46
C CYS A 101 7.47 -11.36 -10.92
N ALA A 102 6.96 -12.19 -11.84
CA ALA A 102 6.93 -11.92 -13.28
C ALA A 102 5.81 -10.92 -13.65
N TRP A 103 5.97 -9.66 -13.24
CA TRP A 103 5.07 -8.54 -13.58
C TRP A 103 5.82 -7.20 -13.61
N ASN A 104 5.23 -6.22 -14.28
CA ASN A 104 5.71 -4.85 -14.31
C ASN A 104 5.15 -4.10 -13.10
N LEU A 105 5.92 -4.04 -12.02
CA LEU A 105 5.57 -3.30 -10.79
C LEU A 105 6.41 -2.03 -10.66
N LYS A 106 5.74 -0.89 -10.48
CA LYS A 106 6.38 0.40 -10.14
C LYS A 106 5.78 0.96 -8.87
N PHE A 107 6.62 1.59 -8.04
CA PHE A 107 6.17 2.34 -6.88
C PHE A 107 6.27 3.84 -7.16
N ILE A 108 5.22 4.57 -6.82
CA ILE A 108 5.15 6.02 -6.95
C ILE A 108 4.70 6.62 -5.61
N HIS A 109 5.41 7.66 -5.19
CA HIS A 109 4.96 8.47 -4.08
C HIS A 109 3.90 9.47 -4.55
N ILE A 110 2.77 9.54 -3.85
CA ILE A 110 1.72 10.54 -4.08
C ILE A 110 1.57 11.44 -2.86
N LEU A 111 1.44 12.74 -3.09
CA LEU A 111 1.13 13.69 -2.02
C LEU A 111 -0.26 13.39 -1.47
N LYS A 112 -0.44 13.55 -0.15
CA LYS A 112 -1.72 13.33 0.52
C LYS A 112 -2.84 14.20 -0.10
N GLU A 113 -2.50 15.40 -0.57
CA GLU A 113 -3.40 16.35 -1.26
C GLU A 113 -3.69 15.95 -2.71
N GLY A 114 -2.77 15.25 -3.38
CA GLY A 114 -2.98 14.68 -4.72
C GLY A 114 -3.82 13.40 -4.71
N ASN A 115 -4.05 12.82 -3.53
CA ASN A 115 -4.85 11.61 -3.32
C ASN A 115 -6.32 11.93 -2.99
N ASN A 116 -6.88 13.00 -3.57
CA ASN A 116 -8.26 13.42 -3.29
C ASN A 116 -9.28 12.31 -3.50
N TYR A 117 -9.08 11.38 -4.44
CA TYR A 117 -9.95 10.22 -4.63
C TYR A 117 -9.93 9.21 -3.46
N ALA A 118 -8.79 8.98 -2.81
CA ALA A 118 -8.72 8.15 -1.60
C ALA A 118 -9.16 8.92 -0.34
N ASN A 119 -8.97 10.25 -0.32
CA ASN A 119 -9.40 11.10 0.78
C ASN A 119 -10.91 11.38 0.77
N GLU A 120 -11.58 11.42 -0.38
CA GLU A 120 -13.04 11.59 -0.44
C GLU A 120 -13.79 10.37 0.11
N LEU A 121 -13.19 9.17 0.02
CA LEU A 121 -13.68 7.96 0.69
C LEU A 121 -13.44 7.96 2.22
N VAL A 122 -12.88 9.01 2.82
CA VAL A 122 -12.78 9.19 4.29
C VAL A 122 -14.13 9.59 4.90
N LYS A 123 -15.11 10.01 4.10
CA LYS A 123 -16.37 10.59 4.58
C LYS A 123 -17.61 9.66 4.52
N MET A 124 -17.45 8.39 4.16
CA MET A 124 -18.55 7.41 4.25
C MET A 124 -18.40 6.51 5.46
#